data_AF-A0A7D8V0Q1-F1
#
_entry.id   AF-A0A7D8V0Q1-F1
#
_cell.length_a   1.000
_cell.length_b   1.000
_cell.length_c   1.000
_cell.angle_alpha   90.00
_cell.angle_beta   90.00
_cell.angle_gamma   90.00
#
_symmetry.space_group_name_H-M   'P 1'
#
loop_
_entity.id
_entity.type
_entity.pdbx_description
1 polymer ?
#
loop_
_entity_poly.entity_id
_entity_poly.type
_entity_poly.pdbx_seq_one_letter_code
_entity_poly.pdbx_strand_id
1 'polypeptide(L)'
;MAPITANRRTVSSLPTLLSLSKLVQVVPNLVSGHVKRGQMVMETMGHGGKEPVEPGSSDFYVKLAVSMTLVLVGGVFAGLTLALMGSDDLNLKVLAASSTDPATRRSAGKVLRLLKRGRHWVLVVLLLSNVLINESLPIMLDPLLGGGPEAVVVSTIMIFIFGEVIPQGICVRYGLEIGGACSGFVWAMMIVFAPIAWPIAKLMDYLLGTDDGHTYKKAELKSFLQFHREGEEPLRDDEIVILNGVLSLNDRRVDQIMTPIQDCLTLSANEILDSDTIQNILISGFSRIPVHEPNQPDNFIGMLLVKRLITYNPEDEWPVSKFPLNALPEAKPDLNCFQALDYFQTGRAHLLLISETPGQRGGALGVISLEDLIEE
;
A
#
# COMPACT_ATOMS: atom_id res chain seq x y z
N MET A 1 -0.36 35.43 -31.96
CA MET A 1 -0.64 35.14 -33.37
C MET A 1 -0.37 33.65 -33.60
N ALA A 2 -1.44 32.85 -33.66
CA ALA A 2 -1.55 31.49 -34.24
C ALA A 2 -0.67 30.34 -33.64
N PRO A 3 -1.04 29.05 -33.79
CA PRO A 3 -1.39 28.18 -32.66
C PRO A 3 -0.53 26.90 -32.55
N ILE A 4 -0.52 26.30 -31.35
CA ILE A 4 0.11 24.99 -31.10
C ILE A 4 -0.97 23.91 -31.28
N THR A 5 -0.85 23.15 -32.37
CA THR A 5 -1.71 22.01 -32.71
C THR A 5 -1.32 20.75 -31.93
N ALA A 6 -2.33 20.12 -31.34
CA ALA A 6 -2.28 18.81 -30.68
C ALA A 6 -1.82 17.70 -31.64
N ASN A 7 -0.85 16.90 -31.21
CA ASN A 7 -0.41 15.70 -31.94
C ASN A 7 -0.95 14.44 -31.23
N ARG A 8 -2.08 13.92 -31.72
CA ARG A 8 -2.63 12.61 -31.37
C ARG A 8 -1.72 11.53 -31.97
N ARG A 9 -0.96 10.81 -31.14
CA ARG A 9 -0.30 9.56 -31.56
C ARG A 9 -1.29 8.39 -31.39
N THR A 10 -1.91 8.00 -32.50
CA THR A 10 -2.50 6.67 -32.69
C THR A 10 -1.39 5.63 -32.71
N VAL A 11 -1.26 4.85 -31.64
CA VAL A 11 -0.35 3.69 -31.61
C VAL A 11 -1.06 2.49 -32.25
N SER A 12 -0.59 2.12 -33.43
CA SER A 12 -1.07 1.01 -34.25
C SER A 12 -0.79 -0.35 -33.60
N SER A 13 -1.85 -1.12 -33.34
CA SER A 13 -1.87 -2.47 -32.79
C SER A 13 -1.56 -3.56 -33.84
N LEU A 14 -0.40 -3.51 -34.51
CA LEU A 14 -0.09 -4.42 -35.63
C LEU A 14 1.22 -5.24 -35.61
N PRO A 15 2.15 -5.17 -34.64
CA PRO A 15 3.31 -6.07 -34.66
C PRO A 15 3.12 -7.41 -33.90
N THR A 16 2.09 -7.57 -33.06
CA THR A 16 1.92 -8.77 -32.21
C THR A 16 1.27 -9.97 -32.90
N LEU A 17 0.38 -9.75 -33.87
CA LEU A 17 -0.26 -10.86 -34.61
C LEU A 17 0.68 -11.52 -35.63
N LEU A 18 1.60 -10.75 -36.21
CA LEU A 18 2.60 -11.23 -37.17
C LEU A 18 3.74 -12.03 -36.51
N SER A 19 4.01 -11.82 -35.22
CA SER A 19 5.00 -12.62 -34.49
C SER A 19 4.42 -13.96 -34.04
N LEU A 20 3.15 -14.00 -33.62
CA LEU A 20 2.43 -15.23 -33.26
C LEU A 20 2.24 -16.17 -34.47
N SER A 21 1.90 -15.64 -35.65
CA SER A 21 1.72 -16.47 -36.85
C SER A 21 3.05 -17.11 -37.31
N LYS A 22 4.17 -16.39 -37.17
CA LYS A 22 5.51 -16.93 -37.45
C LYS A 22 5.92 -17.99 -36.43
N LEU A 23 5.57 -17.83 -35.16
CA LEU A 23 5.85 -18.82 -34.12
C LEU A 23 5.06 -20.12 -34.32
N VAL A 24 3.77 -20.02 -34.68
CA VAL A 24 2.90 -21.17 -35.00
C VAL A 24 3.39 -21.94 -36.25
N GLN A 25 4.03 -21.27 -37.22
CA GLN A 25 4.62 -21.94 -38.39
C GLN A 25 6.01 -22.54 -38.14
N VAL A 26 6.75 -22.04 -37.14
CA VAL A 26 8.09 -22.55 -36.79
C VAL A 26 8.01 -23.81 -35.94
N VAL A 27 6.99 -23.95 -35.08
CA VAL A 27 6.84 -25.15 -34.21
C VAL A 27 6.76 -26.47 -35.02
N PRO A 28 5.95 -26.61 -36.08
CA PRO A 28 5.91 -27.84 -36.88
C PRO A 28 7.24 -28.15 -37.59
N ASN A 29 7.94 -27.11 -38.06
CA ASN A 29 9.21 -27.27 -38.77
C ASN A 29 10.36 -27.65 -37.83
N LEU A 30 10.39 -27.11 -36.61
CA LEU A 30 11.38 -27.45 -35.59
C LEU A 30 11.15 -28.87 -35.04
N VAL A 31 9.89 -29.26 -34.86
CA VAL A 31 9.48 -30.62 -34.46
C VAL A 31 9.82 -31.62 -35.57
N SER A 32 9.47 -31.36 -36.84
CA SER A 32 9.80 -32.27 -37.94
C SER A 32 11.31 -32.45 -38.18
N GLY A 33 12.10 -31.39 -37.95
CA GLY A 33 13.56 -31.42 -38.07
C GLY A 33 14.25 -32.22 -36.95
N HIS A 34 13.73 -32.15 -35.72
CA HIS A 34 14.25 -32.94 -34.60
C HIS A 34 13.76 -34.40 -34.64
N VAL A 35 12.55 -34.66 -35.15
CA VAL A 35 12.02 -36.02 -35.37
C VAL A 35 12.89 -36.78 -36.39
N LYS A 36 13.29 -36.15 -37.50
CA LYS A 36 14.20 -36.78 -38.49
C LYS A 36 15.61 -37.04 -37.96
N ARG A 37 16.10 -36.17 -37.06
CA ARG A 37 17.44 -36.29 -36.48
C ARG A 37 17.48 -37.29 -35.32
N GLY A 38 16.39 -37.40 -34.55
CA GLY A 38 16.20 -38.43 -33.52
C GLY A 38 16.11 -39.83 -34.12
N GLN A 39 15.37 -39.99 -35.24
CA GLN A 39 15.29 -41.27 -35.97
C GLN A 39 16.65 -41.83 -36.41
N MET A 40 17.61 -40.96 -36.79
CA MET A 40 18.93 -41.40 -37.25
C MET A 40 19.89 -41.77 -36.10
N VAL A 41 19.61 -41.33 -34.86
CA VAL A 41 20.42 -41.65 -33.67
C VAL A 41 19.85 -42.88 -32.93
N MET A 42 18.58 -43.22 -33.18
CA MET A 42 17.84 -44.31 -32.52
C MET A 42 18.15 -45.73 -33.03
N GLU A 43 18.72 -45.90 -34.23
CA GLU A 43 19.14 -47.24 -34.68
C GLU A 43 20.27 -47.84 -33.81
N THR A 44 20.94 -47.02 -32.98
CA THR A 44 22.05 -47.45 -32.13
C THR A 44 21.70 -47.79 -30.67
N MET A 45 20.50 -47.51 -30.19
CA MET A 45 20.13 -47.81 -28.79
C MET A 45 18.75 -48.46 -28.71
N GLY A 46 18.76 -49.79 -28.73
CA GLY A 46 17.57 -50.61 -28.56
C GLY A 46 16.95 -50.44 -27.16
N HIS A 47 15.78 -49.83 -27.12
CA HIS A 47 14.84 -49.99 -26.02
C HIS A 47 13.42 -50.12 -26.59
N GLY A 48 12.69 -51.13 -26.12
CA GLY A 48 11.32 -51.44 -26.51
C GLY A 48 10.31 -50.38 -26.07
N GLY A 49 10.29 -49.25 -26.78
CA GLY A 49 9.22 -48.26 -26.73
C GLY A 49 8.04 -48.72 -27.58
N LYS A 50 6.82 -48.44 -27.10
CA LYS A 50 5.58 -48.62 -27.87
C LYS A 50 5.76 -47.96 -29.24
N GLU A 51 5.32 -48.62 -30.31
CA GLU A 51 5.42 -48.04 -31.65
C GLU A 51 4.80 -46.63 -31.65
N PRO A 52 5.55 -45.59 -32.04
CA PRO A 52 5.02 -44.24 -32.12
C PRO A 52 3.81 -44.23 -33.04
N VAL A 53 2.77 -43.48 -32.65
CA VAL A 53 1.59 -43.30 -33.50
C VAL A 53 2.05 -42.79 -34.87
N GLU A 54 1.64 -43.48 -35.95
CA GLU A 54 2.09 -43.16 -37.31
C GLU A 54 1.83 -41.66 -37.63
N PRO A 55 2.89 -40.92 -38.05
CA PRO A 55 2.76 -39.53 -38.46
C PRO A 55 1.77 -39.41 -39.63
N GLY A 56 0.63 -38.77 -39.40
CA GLY A 56 -0.43 -38.59 -40.41
C GLY A 56 -1.75 -39.33 -40.11
N SER A 57 -1.80 -40.16 -39.06
CA SER A 57 -3.06 -40.75 -38.59
C SER A 57 -3.97 -39.71 -37.92
N SER A 58 -5.30 -39.94 -37.95
CA SER A 58 -6.26 -39.06 -37.28
C SER A 58 -6.00 -38.95 -35.77
N ASP A 59 -5.48 -40.01 -35.14
CA ASP A 59 -5.17 -40.06 -33.71
C ASP A 59 -3.96 -39.17 -33.36
N PHE A 60 -2.96 -39.10 -34.26
CA PHE A 60 -1.81 -38.21 -34.12
C PHE A 60 -2.24 -36.74 -34.05
N TYR A 61 -3.08 -36.29 -34.99
CA TYR A 61 -3.56 -34.91 -35.02
C TYR A 61 -4.45 -34.57 -33.82
N VAL A 62 -5.29 -35.49 -33.36
CA VAL A 62 -6.13 -35.30 -32.16
C VAL A 62 -5.25 -35.13 -30.93
N LYS A 63 -4.30 -36.03 -30.68
CA LYS A 63 -3.38 -35.95 -29.53
C LYS A 63 -2.50 -34.70 -29.57
N LEU A 64 -2.05 -34.30 -30.76
CA LEU A 64 -1.29 -33.06 -30.93
C LEU A 64 -2.16 -31.83 -30.61
N ALA A 65 -3.38 -31.77 -31.14
CA ALA A 65 -4.31 -30.67 -30.87
C ALA A 65 -4.69 -30.58 -29.39
N VAL A 66 -4.92 -31.72 -28.74
CA VAL A 66 -5.16 -31.82 -27.30
C VAL A 66 -3.94 -31.31 -26.53
N SER A 67 -2.74 -31.77 -26.85
CA SER A 67 -1.50 -31.32 -26.20
C SER A 67 -1.28 -29.81 -26.32
N MET A 68 -1.49 -29.24 -27.52
CA MET A 68 -1.44 -27.79 -27.73
C MET A 68 -2.47 -27.04 -26.89
N THR A 69 -3.68 -27.59 -26.78
CA THR A 69 -4.74 -27.00 -25.96
C THR A 69 -4.38 -27.05 -24.48
N LEU A 70 -3.82 -28.17 -23.99
CA LEU A 70 -3.34 -28.29 -22.61
C LEU A 70 -2.29 -27.23 -22.29
N VAL A 71 -1.31 -27.00 -23.16
CA VAL A 71 -0.29 -25.94 -22.94
C VAL A 71 -0.95 -24.57 -22.76
N LEU A 72 -1.89 -24.22 -23.65
CA LEU A 72 -2.55 -22.91 -23.59
C LEU A 72 -3.40 -22.75 -22.32
N VAL A 73 -4.14 -23.79 -21.95
CA VAL A 73 -4.97 -23.79 -20.74
C VAL A 73 -4.08 -23.75 -19.48
N GLY A 74 -2.97 -24.50 -19.46
CA GLY A 74 -1.97 -24.44 -18.39
C GLY A 74 -1.40 -23.03 -18.23
N GLY A 75 -1.07 -22.39 -19.36
CA GLY A 75 -0.69 -20.97 -19.42
C GLY A 75 -1.69 -20.02 -18.78
N VAL A 76 -2.97 -20.21 -19.05
CA VAL A 76 -4.03 -19.41 -18.43
C VAL A 76 -4.06 -19.61 -16.92
N PHE A 77 -3.94 -20.84 -16.41
CA PHE A 77 -3.93 -21.09 -14.97
C PHE A 77 -2.67 -20.56 -14.28
N ALA A 78 -1.48 -20.80 -14.86
CA ALA A 78 -0.22 -20.29 -14.32
C ALA A 78 -0.20 -18.75 -14.29
N GLY A 79 -0.66 -18.11 -15.37
CA GLY A 79 -0.79 -16.66 -15.47
C GLY A 79 -1.81 -16.08 -14.49
N LEU A 80 -3.01 -16.67 -14.39
CA LEU A 80 -4.04 -16.23 -13.45
C LEU A 80 -3.62 -16.40 -11.99
N THR A 81 -2.85 -17.45 -11.67
CA THR A 81 -2.29 -17.63 -10.32
C THR A 81 -1.46 -16.42 -9.94
N LEU A 82 -0.52 -16.02 -10.81
CA LEU A 82 0.34 -14.87 -10.56
C LEU A 82 -0.45 -13.55 -10.53
N ALA A 83 -1.37 -13.36 -11.48
CA ALA A 83 -2.18 -12.15 -11.57
C ALA A 83 -3.06 -11.93 -10.33
N LEU A 84 -3.76 -12.98 -9.88
CA LEU A 84 -4.71 -12.89 -8.76
C LEU A 84 -4.00 -12.90 -7.41
N MET A 85 -2.95 -13.70 -7.25
CA MET A 85 -2.24 -13.82 -5.96
C MET A 85 -1.19 -12.73 -5.75
N GLY A 86 -0.65 -12.18 -6.84
CA GLY A 86 0.24 -11.02 -6.81
C GLY A 86 -0.49 -9.68 -6.65
N SER A 87 -1.82 -9.68 -6.68
CA SER A 87 -2.61 -8.48 -6.41
C SER A 87 -2.73 -8.24 -4.89
N ASP A 88 -2.38 -7.04 -4.44
CA ASP A 88 -2.59 -6.61 -3.06
C ASP A 88 -4.04 -6.14 -2.84
N ASP A 89 -4.65 -6.60 -1.75
CA ASP A 89 -6.01 -6.28 -1.32
C ASP A 89 -6.24 -4.77 -1.20
N LEU A 90 -5.27 -4.02 -0.71
CA LEU A 90 -5.38 -2.56 -0.62
C LEU A 90 -5.32 -1.90 -1.98
N ASN A 91 -4.34 -2.26 -2.80
CA ASN A 91 -4.24 -1.71 -4.14
C ASN A 91 -5.53 -2.00 -4.92
N LEU A 92 -6.11 -3.19 -4.78
CA LEU A 92 -7.41 -3.51 -5.37
C LEU A 92 -8.55 -2.65 -4.82
N LYS A 93 -8.61 -2.38 -3.51
CA LYS A 93 -9.63 -1.49 -2.91
C LYS A 93 -9.47 -0.06 -3.40
N VAL A 94 -8.23 0.46 -3.44
CA VAL A 94 -7.91 1.81 -3.93
C VAL A 94 -8.27 1.93 -5.41
N LEU A 95 -7.87 0.96 -6.24
CA LEU A 95 -8.21 0.95 -7.66
C LEU A 95 -9.73 0.80 -7.89
N ALA A 96 -10.43 0.02 -7.06
CA ALA A 96 -11.88 -0.10 -7.14
C ALA A 96 -12.64 1.17 -6.71
N ALA A 97 -12.06 1.99 -5.82
CA ALA A 97 -12.68 3.22 -5.34
C ALA A 97 -12.29 4.46 -6.18
N SER A 98 -11.01 4.59 -6.53
CA SER A 98 -10.40 5.85 -6.97
C SER A 98 -9.80 5.81 -8.38
N SER A 99 -9.74 4.66 -9.05
CA SER A 99 -9.20 4.59 -10.42
C SER A 99 -10.07 5.43 -11.37
N THR A 100 -9.46 6.19 -12.28
CA THR A 100 -10.14 7.02 -13.29
C THR A 100 -10.74 6.20 -14.43
N ASP A 101 -10.11 5.09 -14.79
CA ASP A 101 -10.56 4.20 -15.86
C ASP A 101 -11.72 3.27 -15.39
N PRO A 102 -12.91 3.34 -16.03
CA PRO A 102 -14.03 2.49 -15.67
C PRO A 102 -13.79 0.99 -15.90
N ALA A 103 -12.91 0.59 -16.84
CA ALA A 103 -12.62 -0.82 -17.09
C ALA A 103 -11.78 -1.40 -15.94
N THR A 104 -10.68 -0.73 -15.58
CA THR A 104 -9.81 -1.07 -14.46
C THR A 104 -10.58 -1.14 -13.14
N ARG A 105 -11.45 -0.16 -12.86
CA ARG A 105 -12.29 -0.14 -11.65
C ARG A 105 -13.20 -1.36 -11.54
N ARG A 106 -13.84 -1.76 -12.65
CA ARG A 106 -14.71 -2.95 -12.70
C ARG A 106 -13.92 -4.24 -12.52
N SER A 107 -12.75 -4.34 -13.14
CA SER A 107 -11.87 -5.51 -13.04
C SER A 107 -11.36 -5.68 -11.61
N ALA A 108 -10.87 -4.60 -10.98
CA ALA A 108 -10.47 -4.59 -9.57
C ALA A 108 -11.61 -5.02 -8.64
N GLY A 109 -12.82 -4.50 -8.84
CA GLY A 109 -13.99 -4.90 -8.05
C GLY A 109 -14.43 -6.35 -8.27
N LYS A 110 -14.20 -6.95 -9.44
CA LYS A 110 -14.45 -8.39 -9.68
C LYS A 110 -13.41 -9.26 -8.99
N VAL A 111 -12.13 -8.95 -9.15
CA VAL A 111 -11.02 -9.67 -8.50
C VAL A 111 -11.14 -9.60 -6.99
N LEU A 112 -11.40 -8.43 -6.43
CA LEU A 112 -11.60 -8.24 -4.99
C LEU A 112 -12.77 -9.09 -4.46
N ARG A 113 -13.89 -9.14 -5.18
CA ARG A 113 -15.04 -10.00 -4.80
C ARG A 113 -14.70 -11.49 -4.86
N LEU A 114 -13.87 -11.91 -5.82
CA LEU A 114 -13.43 -13.29 -5.94
C LEU A 114 -12.52 -13.67 -4.77
N LEU A 115 -11.50 -12.85 -4.46
CA LEU A 115 -10.55 -13.11 -3.38
C LEU A 115 -11.21 -13.07 -2.00
N LYS A 116 -12.18 -12.17 -1.77
CA LYS A 116 -12.98 -12.12 -0.53
C LYS A 116 -13.78 -13.38 -0.23
N ARG A 117 -14.04 -14.24 -1.23
CA ARG A 117 -14.73 -15.53 -1.00
C ARG A 117 -13.80 -16.59 -0.39
N GLY A 118 -12.49 -16.34 -0.38
CA GLY A 118 -11.47 -17.22 0.16
C GLY A 118 -10.22 -17.19 -0.70
N ARG A 119 -9.23 -16.39 -0.29
CA ARG A 119 -7.95 -16.24 -1.02
C ARG A 119 -7.22 -17.57 -1.15
N HIS A 120 -7.13 -18.33 -0.05
CA HIS A 120 -6.56 -19.68 -0.06
C HIS A 120 -7.35 -20.64 -0.94
N TRP A 121 -8.68 -20.51 -1.01
CA TRP A 121 -9.48 -21.36 -1.89
C TRP A 121 -9.21 -21.09 -3.37
N VAL A 122 -9.14 -19.81 -3.78
CA VAL A 122 -8.74 -19.44 -5.15
C VAL A 122 -7.34 -19.96 -5.46
N LEU A 123 -6.38 -19.78 -4.55
CA LEU A 123 -5.01 -20.26 -4.70
C LEU A 123 -4.96 -21.78 -4.95
N VAL A 124 -5.61 -22.56 -4.08
CA VAL A 124 -5.62 -24.04 -4.18
C VAL A 124 -6.24 -24.50 -5.49
N VAL A 125 -7.35 -23.90 -5.93
CA VAL A 125 -8.02 -24.27 -7.19
C VAL A 125 -7.11 -24.03 -8.40
N LEU A 126 -6.46 -22.86 -8.46
CA LEU A 126 -5.59 -22.51 -9.59
C LEU A 126 -4.32 -23.37 -9.61
N LEU A 127 -3.71 -23.61 -8.44
CA LEU A 127 -2.54 -24.49 -8.33
C LEU A 127 -2.87 -25.94 -8.69
N LEU A 128 -3.99 -26.48 -8.17
CA LEU A 128 -4.43 -27.83 -8.50
C LEU A 128 -4.70 -27.97 -10.00
N SER A 129 -5.35 -26.99 -10.61
CA SER A 129 -5.62 -26.99 -12.06
C SER A 129 -4.33 -26.95 -12.87
N ASN A 130 -3.36 -26.13 -12.45
CA ASN A 130 -2.05 -26.04 -13.10
C ASN A 130 -1.30 -27.38 -13.02
N VAL A 131 -1.25 -28.00 -11.83
CA VAL A 131 -0.61 -29.31 -11.63
C VAL A 131 -1.27 -30.39 -12.48
N LEU A 132 -2.61 -30.44 -12.52
CA LEU A 132 -3.34 -31.42 -13.32
C LEU A 132 -3.00 -31.31 -14.82
N ILE A 133 -2.88 -30.09 -15.34
CA ILE A 133 -2.56 -29.87 -16.76
C ILE A 133 -1.10 -30.22 -17.05
N ASN A 134 -0.18 -29.79 -16.18
CA ASN A 134 1.24 -30.05 -16.35
C ASN A 134 1.57 -31.55 -16.28
N GLU A 135 0.83 -32.32 -15.49
CA GLU A 135 0.99 -33.79 -15.42
C GLU A 135 0.28 -34.53 -16.57
N SER A 136 -0.84 -33.98 -17.05
CA SER A 136 -1.60 -34.59 -18.16
C SER A 136 -0.90 -34.47 -19.51
N LEU A 137 -0.10 -33.42 -19.71
CA LEU A 137 0.55 -33.13 -20.99
C LEU A 137 1.64 -34.16 -21.37
N PRO A 138 2.59 -34.55 -20.49
CA PRO A 138 3.54 -35.62 -20.77
C PRO A 138 2.84 -36.94 -21.14
N ILE A 139 1.73 -37.27 -20.47
CA ILE A 139 0.94 -38.48 -20.73
C ILE A 139 0.34 -38.46 -22.16
N MET A 140 -0.06 -37.28 -22.65
CA MET A 140 -0.59 -37.13 -24.02
C MET A 140 0.50 -37.10 -25.09
N LEU A 141 1.70 -36.64 -24.76
CA LEU A 141 2.86 -36.60 -25.67
C LEU A 141 3.64 -37.91 -25.73
N ASP A 142 3.57 -38.76 -24.70
CA ASP A 142 4.29 -40.05 -24.64
C ASP A 142 4.01 -40.94 -25.88
N PRO A 143 2.76 -41.14 -26.33
CA PRO A 143 2.49 -41.93 -27.54
C PRO A 143 2.89 -41.25 -28.86
N LEU A 144 3.04 -39.92 -28.87
CA LEU A 144 3.38 -39.13 -30.07
C LEU A 144 4.88 -39.18 -30.40
N LEU A 145 5.71 -39.33 -29.37
CA LEU A 145 7.18 -39.26 -29.49
C LEU A 145 7.85 -40.63 -29.43
N GLY A 146 7.08 -41.73 -29.41
CA GLY A 146 7.61 -43.10 -29.35
C GLY A 146 7.94 -43.59 -27.94
N GLY A 147 7.52 -42.84 -26.92
CA GLY A 147 7.72 -43.14 -25.51
C GLY A 147 9.16 -42.93 -25.02
N GLY A 148 9.28 -42.69 -23.72
CA GLY A 148 10.59 -42.65 -23.02
C GLY A 148 11.06 -41.24 -22.62
N PRO A 149 12.36 -41.09 -22.28
CA PRO A 149 12.90 -39.84 -21.74
C PRO A 149 12.73 -38.63 -22.64
N GLU A 150 12.69 -38.82 -23.96
CA GLU A 150 12.51 -37.75 -24.93
C GLU A 150 11.14 -37.06 -24.78
N ALA A 151 10.08 -37.82 -24.52
CA ALA A 151 8.74 -37.27 -24.31
C ALA A 151 8.70 -36.35 -23.08
N VAL A 152 9.36 -36.77 -22.00
CA VAL A 152 9.45 -36.00 -20.75
C VAL A 152 10.26 -34.71 -20.95
N VAL A 153 11.38 -34.77 -21.67
CA VAL A 153 12.20 -33.57 -21.94
C VAL A 153 11.45 -32.57 -22.80
N VAL A 154 10.82 -33.04 -23.89
CA VAL A 154 10.05 -32.18 -24.81
C VAL A 154 8.84 -31.57 -24.10
N SER A 155 8.07 -32.38 -23.34
CA SER A 155 6.92 -31.88 -22.58
C SER A 155 7.33 -30.83 -21.55
N THR A 156 8.45 -31.05 -20.85
CA THR A 156 8.95 -30.13 -19.82
C THR A 156 9.36 -28.78 -20.41
N ILE A 157 10.10 -28.78 -21.53
CA ILE A 157 10.48 -27.53 -22.21
C ILE A 157 9.24 -26.78 -22.71
N MET A 158 8.26 -27.52 -23.24
CA MET A 158 7.03 -26.94 -23.77
C MET A 158 6.17 -26.31 -22.66
N ILE A 159 5.98 -27.01 -21.54
CA ILE A 159 5.29 -26.48 -20.35
C ILE A 159 6.03 -25.25 -19.84
N PHE A 160 7.35 -25.34 -19.63
CA PHE A 160 8.12 -24.27 -19.03
C PHE A 160 8.04 -22.98 -19.86
N ILE A 161 8.26 -23.06 -21.18
CA ILE A 161 8.29 -21.86 -22.03
C ILE A 161 6.87 -21.34 -22.29
N PHE A 162 5.98 -22.21 -22.78
CA PHE A 162 4.67 -21.80 -23.30
C PHE A 162 3.54 -21.90 -22.27
N GLY A 163 3.67 -22.77 -21.28
CA GLY A 163 2.70 -22.96 -20.19
C GLY A 163 3.02 -22.12 -18.95
N GLU A 164 4.26 -21.70 -18.73
CA GLU A 164 4.62 -20.95 -17.52
C GLU A 164 5.24 -19.58 -17.84
N VAL A 165 6.44 -19.54 -18.41
CA VAL A 165 7.24 -18.31 -18.53
C VAL A 165 6.54 -17.22 -19.36
N ILE A 166 6.09 -17.56 -20.59
CA ILE A 166 5.44 -16.58 -21.46
C ILE A 166 4.10 -16.09 -20.86
N PRO A 167 3.17 -16.97 -20.45
CA PRO A 167 1.89 -16.53 -19.88
C PRO A 167 2.04 -15.73 -18.59
N GLN A 168 2.92 -16.15 -17.69
CA GLN A 168 3.19 -15.42 -16.45
C GLN A 168 3.80 -14.05 -16.73
N GLY A 169 4.75 -13.94 -17.67
CA GLY A 169 5.32 -12.66 -18.07
C GLY A 169 4.28 -11.66 -18.59
N ILE A 170 3.28 -12.14 -19.35
CA ILE A 170 2.17 -11.30 -19.81
C ILE A 170 1.28 -10.88 -18.62
N CYS A 171 1.00 -11.81 -17.71
CA CYS A 171 0.15 -11.57 -16.55
C CYS A 171 0.79 -10.64 -15.49
N VAL A 172 2.11 -10.51 -15.45
CA VAL A 172 2.76 -9.47 -14.61
C VAL A 172 2.32 -8.07 -15.03
N ARG A 173 2.16 -7.82 -16.34
CA ARG A 173 1.83 -6.48 -16.86
C ARG A 173 0.33 -6.22 -16.97
N TYR A 174 -0.45 -7.24 -17.36
CA TYR A 174 -1.90 -7.11 -17.63
C TYR A 174 -2.75 -7.92 -16.64
N GLY A 175 -2.17 -8.30 -15.49
CA GLY A 175 -2.79 -9.24 -14.55
C GLY A 175 -4.15 -8.80 -14.04
N LEU A 176 -4.33 -7.52 -13.75
CA LEU A 176 -5.61 -7.01 -13.23
C LEU A 176 -6.74 -7.12 -14.27
N GLU A 177 -6.48 -6.78 -15.52
CA GLU A 177 -7.45 -6.87 -16.60
C GLU A 177 -7.79 -8.32 -16.92
N ILE A 178 -6.77 -9.18 -17.06
CA ILE A 178 -6.92 -10.61 -17.34
C ILE A 178 -7.64 -11.30 -16.19
N GLY A 179 -7.22 -11.04 -14.95
CA GLY A 179 -7.87 -11.57 -13.74
C GLY A 179 -9.32 -11.10 -13.60
N GLY A 180 -9.61 -9.83 -13.92
CA GLY A 180 -10.96 -9.28 -13.91
C GLY A 180 -11.86 -9.87 -15.01
N ALA A 181 -11.32 -10.11 -16.20
CA ALA A 181 -12.02 -10.76 -17.30
C ALA A 181 -12.32 -12.24 -17.02
N CYS A 182 -11.32 -12.97 -16.51
CA CYS A 182 -11.40 -14.39 -16.18
C CYS A 182 -12.03 -14.67 -14.81
N SER A 183 -12.40 -13.65 -14.03
CA SER A 183 -12.98 -13.81 -12.69
C SER A 183 -14.19 -14.75 -12.67
N GLY A 184 -15.06 -14.68 -13.68
CA GLY A 184 -16.19 -15.60 -13.83
C GLY A 184 -15.78 -17.05 -14.12
N PHE A 185 -14.76 -17.25 -14.95
CA PHE A 185 -14.19 -18.56 -15.25
C PHE A 185 -13.55 -19.20 -14.01
N VAL A 186 -12.76 -18.43 -13.26
CA VAL A 186 -12.14 -18.91 -12.01
C VAL A 186 -13.21 -19.30 -11.00
N TRP A 187 -14.27 -18.51 -10.86
CA TRP A 187 -15.37 -18.86 -9.97
C TRP A 187 -16.06 -20.17 -10.36
N ALA A 188 -16.27 -20.43 -11.65
CA ALA A 188 -16.81 -21.70 -12.11
C ALA A 188 -15.88 -22.87 -11.73
N MET A 189 -14.56 -22.70 -11.90
CA MET A 189 -13.56 -23.69 -11.49
C MET A 189 -13.53 -23.92 -9.98
N MET A 190 -13.73 -22.87 -9.17
CA MET A 190 -13.84 -23.03 -7.72
C MET A 190 -14.99 -23.94 -7.32
N ILE A 191 -16.14 -23.86 -8.01
CA ILE A 191 -17.28 -24.74 -7.76
C ILE A 191 -16.97 -26.18 -8.19
N VAL A 192 -16.38 -26.37 -9.37
CA VAL A 192 -16.05 -27.71 -9.90
C VAL A 192 -15.04 -28.42 -9.00
N PHE A 193 -13.97 -27.73 -8.59
CA PHE A 193 -12.93 -28.29 -7.72
C PHE A 193 -13.26 -28.18 -6.23
N ALA A 194 -14.43 -27.65 -5.85
CA ALA A 194 -14.84 -27.46 -4.46
C ALA A 194 -14.68 -28.72 -3.57
N PRO A 195 -15.03 -29.94 -4.01
CA PRO A 195 -14.94 -31.13 -3.16
C PRO A 195 -13.53 -31.41 -2.63
N ILE A 196 -12.50 -31.08 -3.41
CA ILE A 196 -11.09 -31.33 -3.06
C ILE A 196 -10.43 -30.05 -2.57
N ALA A 197 -10.68 -28.92 -3.22
CA ALA A 197 -10.00 -27.66 -2.93
C ALA A 197 -10.50 -27.00 -1.63
N TRP A 198 -11.78 -27.14 -1.28
CA TRP A 198 -12.34 -26.50 -0.08
C TRP A 198 -11.76 -27.07 1.23
N PRO A 199 -11.64 -28.40 1.43
CA PRO A 199 -10.97 -28.95 2.61
C PRO A 199 -9.51 -28.52 2.75
N ILE A 200 -8.76 -28.49 1.63
CA ILE A 200 -7.35 -28.09 1.62
C ILE A 200 -7.23 -26.60 1.95
N ALA A 201 -8.07 -25.75 1.36
CA ALA A 201 -8.10 -24.33 1.66
C ALA A 201 -8.41 -24.07 3.14
N LYS A 202 -9.41 -24.75 3.70
CA LYS A 202 -9.77 -24.64 5.12
C LYS A 202 -8.66 -25.10 6.05
N LEU A 203 -7.89 -26.13 5.65
CA LEU A 203 -6.71 -26.56 6.38
C LEU A 203 -5.62 -25.48 6.35
N MET A 204 -5.41 -24.82 5.21
CA MET A 204 -4.49 -23.68 5.11
C MET A 204 -4.96 -22.53 6.00
N ASP A 205 -6.25 -22.17 5.97
CA ASP A 205 -6.83 -21.13 6.83
C ASP A 205 -6.61 -21.45 8.33
N TYR A 206 -6.68 -22.73 8.71
CA TYR A 206 -6.44 -23.17 10.09
C TYR A 206 -4.96 -23.12 10.49
N LEU A 207 -4.05 -23.48 9.58
CA LEU A 207 -2.60 -23.53 9.87
C LEU A 207 -1.92 -22.17 9.79
N LEU A 208 -2.32 -21.34 8.84
CA LEU A 208 -1.71 -20.03 8.56
C LEU A 208 -2.51 -18.87 9.18
N GLY A 209 -3.75 -19.12 9.61
CA GLY A 209 -4.69 -18.08 10.03
C GLY A 209 -5.45 -17.49 8.85
N THR A 210 -6.60 -16.88 9.12
CA THR A 210 -7.33 -16.10 8.11
C THR A 210 -6.64 -14.75 7.96
N ASP A 211 -6.25 -14.37 6.73
CA ASP A 211 -5.84 -13.00 6.36
C ASP A 211 -7.05 -12.05 6.44
N ASP A 212 -7.63 -11.91 7.64
CA ASP A 212 -8.71 -10.98 7.92
C ASP A 212 -8.11 -9.57 8.06
N GLY A 213 -7.87 -8.95 6.90
CA GLY A 213 -7.63 -7.52 6.76
C GLY A 213 -6.39 -7.02 7.49
N HIS A 214 -5.28 -6.94 6.75
CA HIS A 214 -4.17 -6.08 7.14
C HIS A 214 -4.69 -4.65 7.37
N THR A 215 -4.96 -4.31 8.62
CA THR A 215 -5.14 -2.93 9.04
C THR A 215 -3.74 -2.35 9.03
N TYR A 216 -3.47 -1.51 8.04
CA TYR A 216 -2.11 -0.99 7.84
C TYR A 216 -1.66 -0.30 9.12
N LYS A 217 -0.47 -0.67 9.58
CA LYS A 217 0.12 -0.02 10.75
C LYS A 217 0.43 1.43 10.38
N LYS A 218 0.37 2.36 11.34
CA LYS A 218 0.70 3.77 11.11
C LYS A 218 2.04 3.97 10.37
N ALA A 219 3.02 3.10 10.59
CA ALA A 219 4.30 3.08 9.87
C ALA A 219 4.14 2.86 8.36
N GLU A 220 3.29 1.94 7.93
CA GLU A 220 3.05 1.66 6.51
C GLU A 220 2.31 2.81 5.83
N LEU A 221 1.41 3.50 6.54
CA LEU A 221 0.76 4.72 6.03
C LEU A 221 1.76 5.87 5.85
N LYS A 222 2.67 6.07 6.81
CA LYS A 222 3.77 7.04 6.66
C LYS A 222 4.67 6.71 5.47
N SER A 223 5.04 5.43 5.30
CA SER A 223 5.80 4.98 4.12
C SER A 223 5.03 5.18 2.82
N PHE A 224 3.72 4.91 2.80
CA PHE A 224 2.88 5.12 1.62
C PHE A 224 2.81 6.60 1.19
N LEU A 225 2.75 7.53 2.15
CA LEU A 225 2.84 8.96 1.87
C LEU A 225 4.20 9.36 1.29
N GLN A 226 5.29 8.77 1.77
CA GLN A 226 6.63 9.01 1.21
C GLN A 226 6.77 8.51 -0.23
N PHE A 227 6.17 7.37 -0.58
CA PHE A 227 6.18 6.87 -1.95
C PHE A 227 5.39 7.77 -2.92
N HIS A 228 4.40 8.52 -2.44
CA HIS A 228 3.69 9.50 -3.27
C HIS A 228 4.55 10.70 -3.67
N ARG A 229 5.72 10.90 -3.06
CA ARG A 229 6.68 11.94 -3.47
C ARG A 229 7.25 11.71 -4.87
N GLU A 230 7.27 10.46 -5.34
CA GLU A 230 7.85 10.04 -6.63
C GLU A 230 6.79 9.65 -7.68
N GLY A 231 5.50 9.83 -7.37
CA GLY A 231 4.37 9.44 -8.21
C GLY A 231 4.01 10.41 -9.34
N GLU A 232 3.01 10.04 -10.15
CA GLU A 232 2.51 10.88 -11.26
C GLU A 232 1.84 12.18 -10.79
N GLU A 233 1.25 12.19 -9.58
CA GLU A 233 0.75 13.38 -8.89
C GLU A 233 1.43 13.50 -7.51
N PRO A 234 2.62 14.11 -7.43
CA PRO A 234 3.35 14.17 -6.18
C PRO A 234 2.70 15.14 -5.20
N LEU A 235 2.56 14.70 -3.95
CA LEU A 235 2.25 15.58 -2.84
C LEU A 235 3.42 16.56 -2.64
N ARG A 236 3.11 17.81 -2.31
CA ARG A 236 4.14 18.80 -1.98
C ARG A 236 4.83 18.41 -0.68
N ASP A 237 6.10 18.78 -0.55
CA ASP A 237 6.87 18.50 0.66
C ASP A 237 6.17 19.06 1.92
N ASP A 238 5.58 20.25 1.84
CA ASP A 238 4.83 20.87 2.94
C ASP A 238 3.60 20.03 3.35
N GLU A 239 2.88 19.45 2.38
CA GLU A 239 1.70 18.62 2.65
C GLU A 239 2.10 17.30 3.34
N ILE A 240 3.23 16.72 2.93
CA ILE A 240 3.78 15.52 3.54
C ILE A 240 4.22 15.79 4.98
N VAL A 241 4.86 16.93 5.25
CA VAL A 241 5.26 17.32 6.61
C VAL A 241 4.03 17.45 7.51
N ILE A 242 3.00 18.20 7.07
CA ILE A 242 1.76 18.37 7.85
C ILE A 242 1.07 17.03 8.11
N LEU A 243 0.94 16.17 7.10
CA LEU A 243 0.29 14.86 7.26
C LEU A 243 1.08 13.95 8.22
N ASN A 244 2.42 13.98 8.16
CA ASN A 244 3.25 13.22 9.09
C ASN A 244 3.16 13.75 10.52
N GLY A 245 3.15 15.07 10.70
CA GLY A 245 2.93 15.74 11.99
C GLY A 245 1.63 15.25 12.62
N VAL A 246 0.51 15.40 11.91
CA VAL A 246 -0.83 14.96 12.36
C VAL A 246 -0.88 13.48 12.69
N LEU A 247 -0.30 12.61 11.85
CA LEU A 247 -0.26 11.17 12.13
C LEU A 247 0.58 10.83 13.37
N SER A 248 1.54 11.69 13.73
CA SER A 248 2.41 11.54 14.91
C SER A 248 1.82 12.13 16.19
N LEU A 249 1.01 13.19 16.09
CA LEU A 249 0.39 13.87 17.25
C LEU A 249 -0.43 12.91 18.12
N ASN A 250 -1.10 11.92 17.53
CA ASN A 250 -1.89 10.96 18.29
C ASN A 250 -1.04 10.03 19.19
N ASP A 251 0.24 9.84 18.89
CA ASP A 251 1.13 8.97 19.69
C ASP A 251 2.04 9.77 20.64
N ARG A 252 2.03 11.10 20.54
CA ARG A 252 2.84 11.99 21.37
C ARG A 252 2.06 12.53 22.56
N ARG A 253 2.83 12.78 23.62
CA ARG A 253 2.36 13.40 24.85
C ARG A 253 2.86 14.84 24.90
N VAL A 254 2.10 15.68 25.58
CA VAL A 254 2.38 17.11 25.66
C VAL A 254 3.70 17.41 26.39
N ASP A 255 4.11 16.57 27.34
CA ASP A 255 5.40 16.68 28.03
C ASP A 255 6.63 16.57 27.11
N GLN A 256 6.50 15.93 25.96
CA GLN A 256 7.59 15.76 24.99
C GLN A 256 7.79 16.97 24.07
N ILE A 257 6.79 17.84 23.96
CA ILE A 257 6.76 18.97 23.00
C ILE A 257 6.70 20.31 23.72
N MET A 258 6.22 20.35 24.97
CA MET A 258 6.08 21.60 25.74
C MET A 258 7.40 22.35 25.85
N THR A 259 7.31 23.68 25.87
CA THR A 259 8.44 24.54 26.24
C THR A 259 8.63 24.46 27.76
N PRO A 260 9.82 24.04 28.26
CA PRO A 260 10.08 23.99 29.69
C PRO A 260 9.90 25.36 30.35
N ILE A 261 9.43 25.39 31.60
CA ILE A 261 9.12 26.65 32.28
C ILE A 261 10.33 27.58 32.43
N GLN A 262 11.54 27.00 32.47
CA GLN A 262 12.81 27.72 32.57
C GLN A 262 13.14 28.53 31.30
N ASP A 263 12.63 28.08 30.16
CA ASP A 263 12.83 28.74 28.85
C ASP A 263 11.64 29.67 28.51
N CYS A 264 10.64 29.76 29.39
CA CYS A 264 9.47 30.61 29.22
C CYS A 264 9.72 32.01 29.79
N LEU A 265 9.27 33.04 29.06
CA LEU A 265 9.13 34.38 29.65
C LEU A 265 7.94 34.38 30.60
N THR A 266 8.20 34.53 31.89
CA THR A 266 7.17 34.61 32.95
C THR A 266 7.35 35.89 33.74
N LEU A 267 6.26 36.43 34.30
CA LEU A 267 6.28 37.62 35.14
C LEU A 267 5.75 37.32 36.54
N SER A 268 6.32 37.98 37.55
CA SER A 268 5.78 37.92 38.91
C SER A 268 4.61 38.89 39.08
N ALA A 269 3.59 38.52 39.86
CA ALA A 269 2.43 39.39 40.08
C ALA A 269 2.76 40.74 40.79
N ASN A 270 3.89 40.80 41.50
CA ASN A 270 4.42 42.02 42.13
C ASN A 270 5.48 42.74 41.30
N GLU A 271 5.79 42.25 40.10
CA GLU A 271 6.75 42.88 39.20
C GLU A 271 6.18 44.20 38.69
N ILE A 272 7.00 45.25 38.74
CA ILE A 272 6.62 46.60 38.35
C ILE A 272 6.84 46.74 36.85
N LEU A 273 5.79 47.13 36.12
CA LEU A 273 5.89 47.36 34.69
C LEU A 273 6.41 48.79 34.43
N ASP A 274 7.73 48.92 34.52
CA ASP A 274 8.48 50.11 34.13
C ASP A 274 8.75 50.15 32.61
N SER A 275 9.33 51.25 32.14
CA SER A 275 9.65 51.45 30.72
C SER A 275 10.58 50.35 30.18
N ASP A 276 11.57 49.93 30.95
CA ASP A 276 12.55 48.93 30.53
C ASP A 276 11.92 47.53 30.44
N THR A 277 11.10 47.13 31.41
CA THR A 277 10.38 45.85 31.43
C THR A 277 9.38 45.77 30.28
N ILE A 278 8.63 46.85 30.01
CA ILE A 278 7.71 46.89 28.87
C ILE A 278 8.47 46.80 27.55
N GLN A 279 9.60 47.51 27.42
CA GLN A 279 10.41 47.41 26.22
C GLN A 279 10.93 45.99 26.01
N ASN A 280 11.38 45.30 27.06
CA ASN A 280 11.81 43.91 27.00
C ASN A 280 10.67 42.97 26.56
N ILE A 281 9.47 43.16 27.11
CA ILE A 281 8.26 42.41 26.71
C ILE A 281 7.97 42.62 25.23
N LEU A 282 8.00 43.86 24.73
CA LEU A 282 7.72 44.16 23.32
C LEU A 282 8.78 43.58 22.38
N ILE A 283 10.06 43.61 22.77
CA ILE A 283 11.16 43.02 22.00
C ILE A 283 11.05 41.49 21.94
N SER A 284 10.55 40.84 23.00
CA SER A 284 10.37 39.39 23.03
C SER A 284 9.39 38.86 21.98
N GLY A 285 8.44 39.70 21.52
CA GLY A 285 7.44 39.33 20.52
C GLY A 285 6.32 38.43 21.02
N PHE A 286 6.32 38.02 22.30
CA PHE A 286 5.26 37.17 22.85
C PHE A 286 3.96 37.95 23.06
N SER A 287 2.83 37.32 22.72
CA SER A 287 1.50 37.93 22.90
C SER A 287 0.87 37.65 24.27
N ARG A 288 1.31 36.59 24.93
CA ARG A 288 0.70 35.98 26.11
C ARG A 288 1.81 35.58 27.08
N ILE A 289 1.79 36.13 28.28
CA ILE A 289 2.85 35.93 29.27
C ILE A 289 2.23 35.33 30.54
N PRO A 290 2.63 34.11 30.95
CA PRO A 290 2.21 33.52 32.21
C PRO A 290 2.64 34.39 33.41
N VAL A 291 1.75 34.54 34.39
CA VAL A 291 1.98 35.32 35.60
C VAL A 291 1.90 34.43 36.83
N HIS A 292 2.95 34.43 37.65
CA HIS A 292 3.05 33.62 38.85
C HIS A 292 2.91 34.42 40.16
N GLU A 293 2.62 33.73 41.26
CA GLU A 293 2.57 34.33 42.60
C GLU A 293 3.95 34.88 43.02
N PRO A 294 4.00 35.97 43.80
CA PRO A 294 5.26 36.51 44.28
C PRO A 294 6.04 35.47 45.12
N ASN A 295 7.32 35.31 44.81
CA ASN A 295 8.22 34.33 45.44
C ASN A 295 7.86 32.85 45.20
N GLN A 296 6.96 32.55 44.26
CA GLN A 296 6.57 31.18 43.89
C GLN A 296 6.56 31.03 42.36
N PRO A 297 7.70 30.73 41.72
CA PRO A 297 7.80 30.63 40.26
C PRO A 297 6.95 29.49 39.66
N ASP A 298 6.65 28.46 40.45
CA ASP A 298 5.90 27.29 39.99
C ASP A 298 4.38 27.45 40.09
N ASN A 299 3.90 28.55 40.68
CA ASN A 299 2.49 28.74 41.01
C ASN A 299 1.88 29.88 40.17
N PHE A 300 1.18 29.52 39.08
CA PHE A 300 0.62 30.47 38.13
C PHE A 300 -0.82 30.88 38.49
N ILE A 301 -1.07 32.18 38.45
CA ILE A 301 -2.40 32.76 38.73
C ILE A 301 -3.21 32.90 37.43
N GLY A 302 -2.53 33.17 36.32
CA GLY A 302 -3.15 33.40 35.02
C GLY A 302 -2.14 33.88 33.99
N MET A 303 -2.62 34.57 32.98
CA MET A 303 -1.80 35.08 31.87
C MET A 303 -2.11 36.56 31.58
N LEU A 304 -1.06 37.34 31.35
CA LEU A 304 -1.14 38.72 30.89
C LEU A 304 -1.18 38.75 29.36
N LEU A 305 -2.13 39.48 28.80
CA LEU A 305 -2.19 39.74 27.36
C LEU A 305 -1.45 41.04 27.06
N VAL A 306 -0.38 40.98 26.26
CA VAL A 306 0.48 42.14 25.94
C VAL A 306 -0.31 43.28 25.29
N LYS A 307 -1.36 42.97 24.52
CA LYS A 307 -2.26 43.99 23.94
C LYS A 307 -2.91 44.92 24.98
N ARG A 308 -3.00 44.51 26.25
CA ARG A 308 -3.53 45.36 27.34
C ARG A 308 -2.55 46.46 27.74
N LEU A 309 -1.26 46.27 27.47
CA LEU A 309 -0.21 47.25 27.75
C LEU A 309 -0.19 48.39 26.73
N ILE A 310 -0.89 48.27 25.60
CA ILE A 310 -0.95 49.31 24.55
C ILE A 310 -1.50 50.65 25.07
N THR A 311 -2.46 50.60 26.00
CA THR A 311 -3.11 51.79 26.58
C THR A 311 -2.50 52.22 27.92
N TYR A 312 -1.49 51.50 28.41
CA TYR A 312 -0.86 51.76 29.70
C TYR A 312 0.32 52.71 29.52
N ASN A 313 0.46 53.68 30.44
CA ASN A 313 1.61 54.58 30.48
C ASN A 313 2.68 53.99 31.40
N PRO A 314 3.91 53.70 30.93
CA PRO A 314 4.99 53.17 31.76
C PRO A 314 5.37 54.05 32.96
N GLU A 315 5.10 55.36 32.91
CA GLU A 315 5.36 56.29 34.03
C GLU A 315 4.50 56.02 35.27
N ASP A 316 3.41 55.25 35.13
CA ASP A 316 2.51 54.93 36.24
C ASP A 316 3.06 53.81 37.16
N GLU A 317 4.07 53.05 36.72
CA GLU A 317 4.77 51.98 37.48
C GLU A 317 3.83 51.01 38.21
N TRP A 318 2.75 50.57 37.55
CA TRP A 318 1.81 49.61 38.14
C TRP A 318 2.39 48.20 38.22
N PRO A 319 2.09 47.46 39.30
CA PRO A 319 2.42 46.04 39.37
C PRO A 319 1.53 45.23 38.42
N VAL A 320 2.05 44.10 37.92
CA VAL A 320 1.32 43.19 37.01
C VAL A 320 -0.04 42.76 37.58
N SER A 321 -0.14 42.54 38.90
CA SER A 321 -1.39 42.20 39.59
C SER A 321 -2.53 43.20 39.44
N LYS A 322 -2.25 44.46 39.06
CA LYS A 322 -3.27 45.48 38.83
C LYS A 322 -3.98 45.30 37.48
N PHE A 323 -3.39 44.54 36.57
CA PHE A 323 -3.98 44.24 35.27
C PHE A 323 -4.90 43.02 35.36
N PRO A 324 -6.02 43.01 34.62
CA PRO A 324 -6.90 41.85 34.58
C PRO A 324 -6.18 40.69 33.89
N LEU A 325 -5.89 39.63 34.66
CA LEU A 325 -5.30 38.40 34.14
C LEU A 325 -6.38 37.52 33.49
N ASN A 326 -6.03 36.94 32.35
CA ASN A 326 -6.85 35.93 31.69
C ASN A 326 -6.61 34.56 32.34
N ALA A 327 -7.61 33.68 32.27
CA ALA A 327 -7.46 32.32 32.75
C ALA A 327 -6.40 31.59 31.91
N LEU A 328 -5.46 30.94 32.61
CA LEU A 328 -4.45 30.06 32.02
C LEU A 328 -4.87 28.62 32.35
N PRO A 329 -5.46 27.88 31.39
CA PRO A 329 -5.91 26.52 31.67
C PRO A 329 -4.72 25.59 31.90
N GLU A 330 -4.90 24.64 32.82
CA GLU A 330 -3.87 23.68 33.19
C GLU A 330 -4.21 22.29 32.68
N ALA A 331 -3.17 21.57 32.25
CA ALA A 331 -3.24 20.19 31.81
C ALA A 331 -2.15 19.36 32.47
N LYS A 332 -2.39 18.06 32.55
CA LYS A 332 -1.39 17.10 33.02
C LYS A 332 -0.34 16.83 31.92
N PRO A 333 0.90 16.46 32.29
CA PRO A 333 1.95 16.11 31.32
C PRO A 333 1.59 14.90 30.46
N ASP A 334 0.74 13.99 30.96
CA ASP A 334 0.36 12.77 30.26
C ASP A 334 -0.72 12.98 29.17
N LEU A 335 -1.23 14.21 29.01
CA LEU A 335 -2.23 14.59 28.03
C LEU A 335 -1.74 14.29 26.60
N ASN A 336 -2.63 13.74 25.77
CA ASN A 336 -2.33 13.49 24.36
C ASN A 336 -2.32 14.80 23.56
N CYS A 337 -1.33 14.98 22.68
CA CYS A 337 -1.22 16.18 21.84
C CYS A 337 -2.46 16.42 20.97
N PHE A 338 -3.15 15.36 20.51
CA PHE A 338 -4.41 15.48 19.78
C PHE A 338 -5.55 16.04 20.65
N GLN A 339 -5.60 15.67 21.93
CA GLN A 339 -6.57 16.23 22.88
C GLN A 339 -6.27 17.70 23.20
N ALA A 340 -5.00 18.07 23.28
CA ALA A 340 -4.58 19.46 23.42
C ALA A 340 -4.97 20.29 22.18
N LEU A 341 -4.80 19.74 20.98
CA LEU A 341 -5.23 20.37 19.73
C LEU A 341 -6.75 20.58 19.70
N ASP A 342 -7.55 19.55 20.04
CA ASP A 342 -9.01 19.66 20.15
C ASP A 342 -9.42 20.76 21.13
N TYR A 343 -8.71 20.87 22.26
CA TYR A 343 -8.96 21.93 23.24
C TYR A 343 -8.70 23.32 22.66
N PHE A 344 -7.58 23.52 21.95
CA PHE A 344 -7.29 24.79 21.27
C PHE A 344 -8.29 25.13 20.16
N GLN A 345 -8.81 24.13 19.44
CA GLN A 345 -9.84 24.33 18.40
C GLN A 345 -11.18 24.84 18.96
N THR A 346 -11.45 24.66 20.26
CA THR A 346 -12.63 25.27 20.89
C THR A 346 -12.56 26.80 20.93
N GLY A 347 -11.38 27.40 20.67
CA GLY A 347 -11.12 28.84 20.71
C GLY A 347 -11.09 29.42 22.12
N ARG A 348 -11.14 28.58 23.16
CA ARG A 348 -11.17 29.02 24.57
C ARG A 348 -9.80 29.41 25.11
N ALA A 349 -8.74 28.87 24.54
CA ALA A 349 -7.36 29.16 24.92
C ALA A 349 -6.42 28.97 23.73
N HIS A 350 -5.24 29.59 23.81
CA HIS A 350 -4.13 29.44 22.86
C HIS A 350 -2.81 29.14 23.55
N LEU A 351 -2.86 28.93 24.87
CA LEU A 351 -1.73 28.57 25.72
C LEU A 351 -2.27 27.66 26.81
N LEU A 352 -1.59 26.55 27.04
CA LEU A 352 -1.88 25.58 28.11
C LEU A 352 -0.66 25.53 29.03
N LEU A 353 -0.91 25.61 30.35
CA LEU A 353 0.11 25.35 31.35
C LEU A 353 0.13 23.86 31.66
N ILE A 354 1.31 23.26 31.62
CA ILE A 354 1.50 21.85 31.95
C ILE A 354 1.99 21.77 33.38
N SER A 355 1.24 21.05 34.21
CA SER A 355 1.53 20.91 35.64
C SER A 355 1.35 19.46 36.09
N GLU A 356 2.19 19.02 37.03
CA GLU A 356 2.01 17.71 37.69
C GLU A 356 0.70 17.65 38.49
N THR A 357 0.27 18.79 39.05
CA THR A 357 -0.91 18.90 39.91
C THR A 357 -1.87 19.98 39.43
N PRO A 358 -2.58 19.78 38.30
CA PRO A 358 -3.48 20.80 37.77
C PRO A 358 -4.55 21.24 38.77
N GLY A 359 -4.71 22.56 38.92
CA GLY A 359 -5.67 23.18 39.84
C GLY A 359 -5.22 23.22 41.31
N GLN A 360 -3.99 22.80 41.60
CA GLN A 360 -3.34 22.99 42.90
C GLN A 360 -2.20 24.00 42.76
N ARG A 361 -1.75 24.56 43.89
CA ARG A 361 -0.63 25.51 43.88
C ARG A 361 0.67 24.77 43.59
N GLY A 362 1.43 25.26 42.61
CA GLY A 362 2.73 24.73 42.24
C GLY A 362 2.67 23.63 41.16
N GLY A 363 3.84 23.04 40.89
CA GLY A 363 3.96 21.89 39.98
C GLY A 363 4.01 22.23 38.50
N ALA A 364 4.16 23.50 38.13
CA ALA A 364 4.32 23.92 36.75
C ALA A 364 5.61 23.35 36.13
N LEU A 365 5.47 22.68 34.99
CA LEU A 365 6.56 22.06 34.23
C LEU A 365 6.92 22.87 32.99
N GLY A 366 5.93 23.43 32.31
CA GLY A 366 6.13 24.14 31.05
C GLY A 366 4.81 24.63 30.46
N VAL A 367 4.90 25.24 29.28
CA VAL A 367 3.72 25.68 28.53
C VAL A 367 3.73 25.06 27.13
N ILE A 368 2.54 24.87 26.57
CA ILE A 368 2.38 24.49 25.17
C ILE A 368 1.42 25.43 24.48
N SER A 369 1.76 25.83 23.27
CA SER A 369 0.94 26.65 22.39
C SER A 369 0.33 25.83 21.25
N LEU A 370 -0.57 26.45 20.48
CA LEU A 370 -1.11 25.80 19.29
C LEU A 370 -0.03 25.70 18.20
N GLU A 371 0.85 26.69 18.15
CA GLU A 371 1.96 26.78 17.22
C GLU A 371 2.94 25.61 17.42
N ASP A 372 3.32 25.30 18.67
CA ASP A 372 4.21 24.18 19.00
C ASP A 372 3.64 22.81 18.56
N LEU A 373 2.31 22.65 18.60
CA LEU A 373 1.64 21.43 18.15
C LEU A 373 1.56 21.29 16.63
N ILE A 374 1.65 22.39 15.88
CA ILE A 374 1.57 22.39 14.41
C ILE A 374 2.97 22.27 13.80
N GLU A 375 4.00 22.79 14.49
CA GLU A 375 5.39 22.73 14.04
C GLU A 375 5.96 21.29 14.09
N GLU A 376 5.40 20.43 14.95
CA GLU A 376 5.75 19.01 15.07
C GLU A 376 4.96 18.09 14.11
#